data_AF-A0A2V8P2B3-F1
#
_entry.id   AF-A0A2V8P2B3-F1
#
_cell.length_a   1.000
_cell.length_b   1.000
_cell.length_c   1.000
_cell.angle_alpha   90.00
_cell.angle_beta   90.00
_cell.angle_gamma   90.00
#
_symmetry.space_group_name_H-M   'P 1'
#
loop_
_entity.id
_entity.type
_entity.pdbx_description
1 polymer ?
#
loop_
_entity_poly.entity_id
_entity_poly.type
_entity_poly.pdbx_seq_one_letter_code
_entity_poly.pdbx_strand_id
1 'polypeptide(L)'
;LSMYTTITERTREIGILRSLGASKQFIVRLIFQESAVVCLIGVVIGIGASFLIGRLVTVVFPTLTVLITDGWIARASAFALLSGIIGSLYPSLKAATQDPVEALAYE
;
A
#
# COMPACT_ATOMS: atom_id res chain seq x y z
N LEU A 1 14.16 -14.23 19.34
CA LEU A 1 15.34 -14.06 18.46
C LEU A 1 14.95 -13.72 17.02
N SER A 2 14.05 -14.47 16.37
CA SER A 2 13.76 -14.29 14.92
C SER A 2 13.26 -12.89 14.53
N MET A 3 12.46 -12.23 15.37
CA MET A 3 11.92 -10.90 15.05
C MET A 3 13.00 -9.80 15.09
N TYR A 4 13.99 -9.91 15.98
CA TYR A 4 15.07 -8.93 16.10
C TYR A 4 16.05 -9.03 14.93
N THR A 5 16.38 -10.27 14.51
CA THR A 5 17.25 -10.52 13.36
C THR A 5 16.61 -10.13 12.03
N THR A 6 15.29 -10.34 11.86
CA THR A 6 14.58 -9.90 10.65
C THR A 6 14.52 -8.38 10.53
N ILE A 7 14.43 -7.66 11.66
CA ILE A 7 14.44 -6.19 11.64
C ILE A 7 15.84 -5.69 11.27
N THR A 8 16.91 -6.21 11.88
CA THR A 8 18.28 -5.78 11.56
C THR A 8 18.72 -6.10 10.12
N GLU A 9 18.25 -7.21 9.54
CA GLU A 9 18.52 -7.53 8.12
C GLU A 9 17.87 -6.52 7.16
N ARG A 10 16.60 -6.13 7.39
CA ARG A 10 15.90 -5.12 6.57
C ARG A 10 16.53 -3.73 6.70
N THR A 11 17.02 -3.34 7.88
CA THR A 11 17.72 -2.05 8.05
C THR A 11 19.05 -2.04 7.31
N ARG A 12 19.77 -3.17 7.28
CA ARG A 12 21.07 -3.31 6.61
C ARG A 12 20.97 -3.16 5.09
N GLU A 13 19.95 -3.75 4.47
CA GLU A 13 19.70 -3.58 3.02
C GLU A 13 19.48 -2.11 2.64
N ILE A 14 18.73 -1.38 3.46
CA ILE A 14 18.43 0.04 3.24
C ILE A 14 19.68 0.91 3.44
N GLY A 15 20.53 0.57 4.42
CA GLY A 15 21.82 1.23 4.66
C GLY A 15 22.82 1.07 3.52
N ILE A 16 22.90 -0.14 2.92
CA ILE A 16 23.77 -0.44 1.77
C ILE A 16 23.34 0.36 0.52
N LEU A 17 22.03 0.45 0.25
CA LEU A 17 21.50 1.24 -0.87
C LEU A 17 21.85 2.73 -0.74
N ARG A 18 21.80 3.29 0.48
CA ARG A 18 22.16 4.69 0.72
C ARG A 18 23.67 4.95 0.65
N SER A 19 24.52 4.01 1.10
CA SER A 19 25.98 4.17 1.01
C SER A 19 26.51 4.07 -0.42
N LEU A 20 25.78 3.41 -1.32
CA LEU A 20 26.01 3.40 -2.76
C LEU A 20 25.61 4.72 -3.47
N GLY A 21 25.10 5.72 -2.74
CA GLY A 21 24.76 7.03 -3.28
C GLY A 21 23.33 7.17 -3.79
N ALA A 22 22.41 6.27 -3.40
CA ALA A 22 21.00 6.42 -3.75
C ALA A 22 20.43 7.75 -3.24
N SER A 23 19.93 8.58 -4.15
CA SER A 23 19.38 9.89 -3.81
C SER A 23 18.12 9.76 -2.94
N LYS A 24 17.85 10.74 -2.06
CA LYS A 24 16.60 10.79 -1.28
C LYS A 24 15.37 10.63 -2.20
N GLN A 25 15.41 11.22 -3.40
CA GLN A 25 14.37 11.14 -4.43
C GLN A 25 14.16 9.71 -4.97
N PHE A 26 15.23 8.92 -5.12
CA PHE A 26 15.13 7.52 -5.56
C PHE A 26 14.37 6.68 -4.55
N ILE A 27 14.66 6.84 -3.25
CA ILE A 27 13.98 6.11 -2.17
C ILE A 27 12.50 6.50 -2.08
N VAL A 28 12.17 7.79 -2.21
CA VAL A 28 10.76 8.23 -2.25
C VAL A 28 10.03 7.57 -3.40
N ARG A 29 10.63 7.56 -4.59
CA ARG A 29 10.01 7.00 -5.80
C ARG A 29 9.80 5.49 -5.68
N LEU A 30 10.76 4.79 -5.08
CA LEU A 30 10.67 3.34 -4.83
C LEU A 30 9.50 3.01 -3.88
N ILE A 31 9.44 3.68 -2.72
CA ILE A 31 8.38 3.45 -1.72
C ILE A 31 7.00 3.82 -2.29
N PHE A 32 6.93 4.89 -3.08
CA PHE A 32 5.70 5.30 -3.75
C PHE A 32 5.23 4.24 -4.75
N GLN A 33 6.15 3.67 -5.55
CA GLN A 33 5.84 2.59 -6.48
C GLN A 33 5.37 1.33 -5.76
N GLU A 34 6.04 0.94 -4.68
CA GLU A 34 5.68 -0.22 -3.87
C GLU A 34 4.27 -0.03 -3.25
N SER A 35 4.01 1.14 -2.68
CA SER A 35 2.70 1.50 -2.13
C SER A 35 1.61 1.54 -3.20
N ALA A 36 1.92 2.02 -4.40
CA ALA A 36 0.98 2.06 -5.53
C ALA A 36 0.61 0.66 -6.01
N VAL A 37 1.57 -0.27 -6.08
CA VAL A 37 1.32 -1.67 -6.42
C VAL A 37 0.41 -2.33 -5.39
N VAL A 38 0.67 -2.12 -4.10
CA VAL A 38 -0.18 -2.64 -3.01
C VAL A 38 -1.61 -2.07 -3.10
N CYS A 39 -1.76 -0.77 -3.37
CA CYS A 39 -3.07 -0.16 -3.56
C CYS A 39 -3.84 -0.76 -4.75
N LEU A 40 -3.17 -0.96 -5.89
CA LEU A 40 -3.77 -1.57 -7.08
C LEU A 40 -4.27 -2.99 -6.78
N ILE A 41 -3.47 -3.80 -6.11
CA ILE A 41 -3.85 -5.15 -5.69
C ILE A 41 -5.08 -5.09 -4.79
N GLY A 42 -5.10 -4.18 -3.80
CA GLY A 42 -6.25 -3.97 -2.92
C GLY A 42 -7.54 -3.61 -3.65
N VAL A 43 -7.46 -2.71 -4.64
CA VAL A 43 -8.62 -2.33 -5.47
C VAL A 43 -9.15 -3.52 -6.27
N VAL A 44 -8.28 -4.28 -6.93
CA VAL A 44 -8.68 -5.47 -7.70
C VAL A 44 -9.37 -6.50 -6.80
N ILE A 45 -8.79 -6.78 -5.63
CA ILE A 45 -9.37 -7.71 -4.66
C ILE A 45 -10.71 -7.19 -4.13
N GLY A 46 -10.80 -5.89 -3.81
CA GLY A 46 -12.03 -5.28 -3.29
C GLY A 46 -13.18 -5.32 -4.30
N ILE A 47 -12.90 -5.07 -5.58
CA ILE A 47 -13.89 -5.21 -6.65
C ILE A 47 -14.33 -6.67 -6.77
N GLY A 48 -13.40 -7.61 -6.83
CA GLY A 48 -13.70 -9.04 -6.90
C GLY A 48 -14.54 -9.54 -5.72
N ALA A 49 -14.19 -9.13 -4.50
CA ALA A 49 -14.93 -9.44 -3.29
C ALA A 49 -16.35 -8.84 -3.31
N SER A 50 -16.50 -7.61 -3.82
CA SER A 50 -17.81 -6.96 -3.93
C SER A 50 -18.76 -7.74 -4.85
N PHE A 51 -18.27 -8.23 -5.99
CA PHE A 51 -19.06 -9.08 -6.88
C PHE A 51 -19.39 -10.44 -6.25
N LEU A 52 -18.42 -11.05 -5.55
CA LEU A 52 -18.62 -12.33 -4.89
C LEU A 52 -19.68 -12.24 -3.78
N ILE A 53 -19.58 -11.21 -2.94
CA ILE A 53 -20.55 -10.94 -1.88
C ILE A 53 -21.91 -10.61 -2.48
N GLY A 54 -21.97 -9.79 -3.53
CA GLY A 54 -23.22 -9.48 -4.24
C GLY A 54 -23.93 -10.75 -4.74
N ARG A 55 -23.18 -11.69 -5.34
CA ARG A 55 -23.70 -13.00 -5.77
C ARG A 55 -24.14 -13.88 -4.60
N LEU A 56 -23.41 -13.88 -3.49
CA LEU A 56 -23.79 -14.64 -2.29
C LEU A 56 -25.09 -14.11 -1.68
N VAL A 57 -25.24 -12.79 -1.60
CA VAL A 57 -26.43 -12.15 -1.04
C VAL A 57 -27.66 -12.46 -1.89
N THR A 58 -27.56 -12.45 -3.22
CA THR A 58 -28.71 -12.78 -4.08
C THR A 58 -29.11 -14.25 -4.01
N VAL A 59 -28.16 -15.16 -3.74
CA VAL A 59 -28.45 -16.59 -3.51
C VAL A 59 -29.11 -16.83 -2.16
N VAL A 60 -28.68 -16.14 -1.10
CA VAL A 60 -29.21 -16.33 0.26
C VAL A 60 -30.54 -15.58 0.46
N PHE A 61 -30.71 -14.41 -0.17
CA PHE A 61 -31.90 -13.57 -0.05
C PHE A 61 -32.46 -13.20 -1.44
N PRO A 62 -33.31 -14.08 -2.04
CA PRO A 62 -33.81 -13.87 -3.40
C PRO A 62 -34.73 -12.66 -3.57
N THR A 63 -35.26 -12.10 -2.47
CA THR A 63 -36.09 -10.88 -2.47
C THR A 63 -35.25 -9.59 -2.48
N LEU A 64 -33.94 -9.68 -2.23
CA LEU A 64 -33.07 -8.51 -2.13
C LEU A 64 -32.31 -8.29 -3.45
N THR A 65 -32.76 -7.31 -4.24
CA THR A 65 -32.12 -6.97 -5.51
C THR A 65 -30.87 -6.13 -5.25
N VAL A 66 -29.69 -6.75 -5.28
CA VAL A 66 -28.41 -6.03 -5.19
C VAL A 66 -28.08 -5.42 -6.56
N LEU A 67 -28.39 -4.14 -6.73
CA LEU A 67 -28.06 -3.40 -7.95
C LEU A 67 -26.65 -2.80 -7.83
N ILE A 68 -25.65 -3.48 -8.39
CA ILE A 68 -24.30 -2.94 -8.50
C ILE A 68 -24.25 -2.11 -9.78
N THR A 69 -24.43 -0.78 -9.65
CA THR A 69 -24.29 0.15 -10.77
C THR A 69 -22.81 0.50 -10.99
N ASP A 70 -22.37 0.53 -12.26
CA ASP A 70 -20.99 0.86 -12.64
C ASP A 70 -20.51 2.20 -12.04
N GLY A 71 -21.41 3.17 -11.91
CA GLY A 71 -21.11 4.47 -11.29
C GLY A 71 -20.79 4.42 -9.78
N TRP A 72 -21.24 3.39 -9.06
CA TRP A 72 -20.86 3.16 -7.66
C TRP A 72 -19.48 2.49 -7.57
N ILE A 73 -19.19 1.54 -8.46
CA ILE A 73 -17.87 0.92 -8.55
C ILE A 73 -16.81 1.99 -8.85
N ALA A 74 -17.06 2.85 -9.84
CA ALA A 74 -16.14 3.93 -10.21
C ALA A 74 -15.86 4.89 -9.03
N ARG A 75 -16.91 5.30 -8.29
CA ARG A 75 -16.77 6.16 -7.11
C ARG A 75 -16.04 5.47 -5.97
N ALA A 76 -16.37 4.22 -5.66
CA ALA A 76 -15.70 3.46 -4.62
C ALA A 76 -14.21 3.24 -4.94
N SER A 77 -13.91 2.93 -6.21
CA SER A 77 -12.53 2.80 -6.71
C SER A 77 -11.76 4.12 -6.55
N ALA A 78 -12.37 5.24 -6.94
CA ALA A 78 -11.78 6.56 -6.79
C ALA A 78 -11.51 6.91 -5.32
N PHE A 79 -12.47 6.65 -4.43
CA PHE A 79 -12.29 6.84 -2.99
C PHE A 79 -11.18 5.96 -2.40
N ALA A 80 -11.13 4.68 -2.78
CA ALA A 80 -10.08 3.76 -2.34
C ALA A 80 -8.70 4.24 -2.79
N LEU A 81 -8.55 4.61 -4.07
CA LEU A 81 -7.30 5.17 -4.60
C LEU A 81 -6.91 6.48 -3.91
N LEU A 82 -7.85 7.41 -3.71
CA LEU A 82 -7.59 8.66 -2.99
C LEU A 82 -7.14 8.40 -1.56
N SER A 83 -7.83 7.52 -0.82
CA SER A 83 -7.43 7.16 0.55
C SER A 83 -6.07 6.47 0.60
N GLY A 84 -5.76 5.62 -0.37
CA GLY A 84 -4.47 4.93 -0.47
C GLY A 84 -3.33 5.89 -0.78
N ILE A 85 -3.55 6.83 -1.70
CA ILE A 85 -2.58 7.89 -2.03
C ILE A 85 -2.35 8.79 -0.81
N ILE A 86 -3.41 9.28 -0.17
CA ILE A 86 -3.30 10.15 1.02
C ILE A 86 -2.61 9.40 2.17
N GLY A 87 -3.00 8.15 2.41
CA GLY A 87 -2.41 7.29 3.44
C GLY A 87 -0.95 6.95 3.18
N SER A 88 -0.55 6.81 1.91
CA SER A 88 0.83 6.55 1.50
C SER A 88 1.69 7.82 1.49
N LEU A 89 1.10 9.00 1.37
CA LEU A 89 1.83 10.28 1.28
C LEU A 89 2.61 10.57 2.57
N TYR A 90 1.99 10.38 3.73
CA TYR A 90 2.61 10.61 5.04
C TYR A 90 3.84 9.70 5.31
N PRO A 91 3.74 8.35 5.20
CA PRO A 91 4.89 7.47 5.39
C PRO A 91 5.95 7.64 4.28
N SER A 92 5.56 7.93 3.04
CA SER A 92 6.52 8.19 1.95
C SER A 92 7.37 9.43 2.24
N LEU A 93 6.74 10.52 2.68
CA LEU A 93 7.42 11.75 3.08
C LEU A 93 8.28 11.52 4.34
N LYS A 94 7.76 10.78 5.32
CA LYS A 94 8.51 10.46 6.55
C LYS A 94 9.72 9.58 6.27
N ALA A 95 9.62 8.61 5.37
CA ALA A 95 10.76 7.78 4.94
C ALA A 95 11.79 8.57 4.13
N ALA A 96 11.35 9.59 3.38
CA ALA A 96 12.22 10.50 2.64
C ALA A 96 13.05 11.42 3.56
N THR A 97 12.45 11.86 4.66
CA THR A 97 13.06 12.78 5.63
C THR A 97 13.85 12.06 6.72
N GLN A 98 13.59 10.78 6.98
CA GLN A 98 14.41 9.93 7.85
C GLN A 98 15.85 9.93 7.35
N ASP A 99 16.75 10.50 8.16
CA ASP A 99 18.11 10.76 7.74
C ASP A 99 18.92 9.44 7.64
N PRO A 100 19.69 9.25 6.56
CA PRO A 100 20.59 8.10 6.38
C PRO A 100 21.46 7.85 7.58
N VAL A 101 21.91 8.96 8.16
CA VAL A 101 22.94 9.01 9.18
C VAL A 101 22.40 8.48 10.50
N GLU A 102 21.12 8.67 10.84
CA GLU A 102 20.49 8.09 12.04
C GLU A 102 20.16 6.60 11.87
N ALA A 103 19.81 6.18 10.65
CA ALA A 103 19.57 4.77 10.32
C ALA A 103 20.86 3.95 10.26
N LEU A 104 21.99 4.59 9.98
CA LEU A 104 23.33 4.01 10.09
C LEU A 104 23.86 4.12 11.53
N ALA A 105 23.71 5.27 12.20
CA ALA A 105 24.25 5.55 13.55
C ALA A 105 23.54 4.85 14.72
N TYR A 106 22.60 3.91 14.46
CA TYR A 106 22.35 2.86 15.46
C TYR A 106 23.50 1.83 15.51
N GLU A 107 24.52 2.00 14.65
CA GLU A 107 25.96 2.00 15.01
C GLU A 107 26.73 3.16 14.33
#